data_AF-A0A0Q5F7Y1-F1
#
_entry.id   AF-A0A0Q5F7Y1-F1
#
_cell.length_a   1.000
_cell.length_b   1.000
_cell.length_c   1.000
_cell.angle_alpha   90.00
_cell.angle_beta   90.00
_cell.angle_gamma   90.00
#
_symmetry.space_group_name_H-M   'P 1'
#
loop_
_entity.id
_entity.type
_entity.pdbx_description
1 polymer ?
#
loop_
_entity_poly.entity_id
_entity_poly.type
_entity_poly.pdbx_seq_one_letter_code
_entity_poly.pdbx_strand_id
1 'polypeptide(L)'
;MVGDRIGIVKPADILAFEAANPHHTPTRAERIRRELGITEIRCSVLLSRAVESREGIAVHPRTARVVRERAEQRALAREIRHHSRS
;
A
#
# COMPACT_ATOMS: atom_id res chain seq x y z
N MET A 1 -23.08 3.25 -14.98
CA MET A 1 -22.03 4.28 -15.10
C MET A 1 -21.40 4.48 -13.73
N VAL A 2 -20.26 3.84 -13.45
CA VAL A 2 -19.54 4.06 -12.19
C VAL A 2 -18.57 5.21 -12.43
N GLY A 3 -19.10 6.43 -12.30
CA GLY A 3 -18.35 7.67 -12.46
C GLY A 3 -17.30 7.80 -11.37
N ASP A 4 -16.04 7.69 -11.78
CA ASP A 4 -14.92 8.57 -11.45
C ASP A 4 -14.98 9.38 -10.14
N ARG A 5 -15.18 8.71 -9.02
CA ARG A 5 -14.83 9.26 -7.70
C ARG A 5 -13.36 8.93 -7.43
N ILE A 6 -12.45 9.57 -8.15
CA ILE A 6 -11.06 9.64 -7.69
C ILE A 6 -11.04 10.61 -6.51
N GLY A 7 -11.58 10.18 -5.37
CA GLY A 7 -11.30 10.82 -4.10
C GLY A 7 -9.78 10.86 -3.94
N ILE A 8 -9.24 12.03 -3.64
CA ILE A 8 -7.80 12.19 -3.41
C ILE A 8 -7.48 11.43 -2.11
N VAL A 9 -7.12 10.16 -2.21
CA VAL A 9 -6.66 9.36 -1.08
C VAL A 9 -5.28 9.86 -0.70
N LYS A 10 -5.12 10.35 0.54
CA LYS A 10 -3.84 10.93 0.98
C LYS A 10 -2.86 9.83 1.41
N PRO A 11 -1.56 10.10 1.36
CA PRO A 11 -0.53 9.22 1.92
C PRO A 11 -0.81 8.77 3.37
N ALA A 12 -1.29 9.69 4.21
CA ALA A 12 -1.61 9.40 5.60
C ALA A 12 -2.75 8.38 5.74
N ASP A 13 -3.81 8.51 4.94
CA ASP A 13 -4.96 7.59 4.96
C ASP A 13 -4.56 6.16 4.60
N ILE A 14 -3.62 6.03 3.65
CA ILE A 14 -3.10 4.72 3.22
C ILE A 14 -2.26 4.07 4.32
N LEU A 15 -1.40 4.85 4.97
CA LEU A 15 -0.61 4.33 6.09
C LEU A 15 -1.47 4.04 7.32
N ALA A 16 -2.53 4.83 7.56
CA ALA A 16 -3.52 4.56 8.60
C ALA A 16 -4.25 3.23 8.34
N PHE A 17 -4.69 3.00 7.10
CA PHE A 17 -5.31 1.73 6.69
C PHE A 17 -4.37 0.54 6.93
N GLU A 18 -3.09 0.65 6.54
CA GLU A 18 -2.10 -0.41 6.79
C GLU A 18 -1.81 -0.61 8.28
N ALA A 19 -1.78 0.44 9.08
CA ALA A 19 -1.59 0.35 10.52
C ALA A 19 -2.76 -0.40 11.19
N ALA A 20 -3.98 -0.14 10.73
CA ALA A 20 -5.19 -0.82 11.22
C ALA A 20 -5.30 -2.27 10.72
N ASN A 21 -4.65 -2.61 9.61
CA ASN A 21 -4.74 -3.92 8.96
C ASN A 21 -3.35 -4.58 8.75
N PRO A 22 -2.61 -4.91 9.83
CA PRO A 22 -1.24 -5.39 9.72
C PRO A 22 -1.09 -6.77 9.06
N HIS A 23 -2.18 -7.56 9.01
CA HIS A 23 -2.25 -8.88 8.41
C HIS A 23 -3.01 -8.84 7.08
N HIS A 24 -2.40 -9.40 6.02
CA HIS A 24 -3.08 -9.63 4.75
C HIS A 24 -4.13 -10.72 4.93
N THR A 25 -5.40 -10.32 5.03
CA THR A 25 -6.54 -11.25 5.04
C THR A 25 -7.10 -11.40 3.62
N PRO A 26 -7.82 -12.50 3.32
CA PRO A 26 -8.55 -12.67 2.06
C PRO A 26 -9.56 -11.54 1.78
N THR A 27 -10.03 -10.86 2.83
CA THR A 27 -11.00 -9.75 2.76
C THR A 27 -10.36 -8.37 2.55
N ARG A 28 -9.03 -8.29 2.39
CA ARG A 28 -8.32 -7.01 2.21
C ARG A 28 -8.82 -6.23 1.00
N ALA A 29 -9.06 -6.89 -0.13
CA ALA A 29 -9.57 -6.24 -1.34
C ALA A 29 -10.94 -5.59 -1.13
N GLU A 30 -11.82 -6.24 -0.38
CA GLU A 30 -13.15 -5.72 -0.05
C GLU A 30 -13.05 -4.53 0.92
N ARG A 31 -12.20 -4.62 1.93
CA ARG A 31 -11.94 -3.52 2.87
C ARG A 31 -11.34 -2.29 2.20
N ILE A 32 -10.36 -2.47 1.31
CA ILE A 32 -9.80 -1.36 0.52
C ILE A 32 -10.90 -0.65 -0.28
N ARG A 33 -11.79 -1.42 -0.93
CA ARG A 33 -12.92 -0.83 -1.69
C ARG A 33 -13.89 -0.09 -0.77
N ARG A 34 -14.19 -0.63 0.40
CA ARG A 34 -15.15 -0.06 1.35
C ARG A 34 -14.61 1.18 2.08
N GLU A 35 -13.36 1.14 2.52
CA GLU A 35 -12.76 2.16 3.40
C GLU A 35 -12.04 3.25 2.59
N LEU A 36 -11.34 2.90 1.52
CA LEU A 36 -10.54 3.84 0.72
C LEU A 36 -11.21 4.18 -0.62
N GLY A 37 -12.28 3.48 -1.02
CA GLY A 37 -12.99 3.74 -2.28
C GLY A 37 -12.18 3.45 -3.54
N ILE A 38 -11.04 2.76 -3.43
CA ILE A 38 -10.12 2.46 -4.53
C ILE A 38 -9.99 0.95 -4.76
N THR A 39 -9.35 0.58 -5.87
CA THR A 39 -9.01 -0.82 -6.13
C THR A 39 -7.76 -1.24 -5.34
N GLU A 40 -7.62 -2.54 -5.07
CA GLU A 40 -6.43 -3.08 -4.41
C GLU A 40 -5.13 -2.78 -5.18
N ILE A 41 -5.19 -2.81 -6.51
CA ILE A 41 -4.08 -2.44 -7.39
C ILE A 41 -3.69 -0.98 -7.17
N ARG A 42 -4.67 -0.07 -7.18
CA ARG A 42 -4.43 1.36 -6.94
C ARG A 42 -3.88 1.61 -5.54
N CYS A 43 -4.41 0.92 -4.53
CA CYS A 43 -3.91 0.98 -3.16
C CYS A 43 -2.45 0.56 -3.07
N SER A 44 -2.06 -0.51 -3.78
CA SER A 44 -0.68 -1.01 -3.77
C SER A 44 0.30 0.00 -4.39
N VAL A 45 -0.09 0.66 -5.48
CA VAL A 45 0.72 1.72 -6.11
C VAL A 45 0.84 2.93 -5.21
N LEU A 46 -0.26 3.39 -4.61
CA LEU A 46 -0.25 4.56 -3.75
C LEU A 46 0.48 4.29 -2.43
N LEU A 47 0.50 3.05 -1.94
CA LEU A 47 1.25 2.66 -0.76
C LEU A 47 2.76 2.87 -0.92
N SER A 48 3.33 2.57 -2.09
CA SER A 48 4.74 2.88 -2.39
C SER A 48 5.02 4.39 -2.35
N ARG A 49 4.09 5.22 -2.82
CA ARG A 49 4.23 6.68 -2.73
C ARG A 49 4.03 7.19 -1.30
N ALA A 50 3.16 6.54 -0.54
CA ALA A 50 2.82 6.97 0.81
C ALA A 50 4.00 6.80 1.79
N VAL A 51 4.80 5.75 1.63
CA VAL A 51 6.01 5.53 2.45
C VAL A 51 7.15 6.48 2.13
N GLU A 52 7.13 7.14 0.97
CA GLU A 52 8.10 8.17 0.57
C GLU A 52 7.59 9.59 0.90
N SER A 53 6.31 9.73 1.26
CA SER A 53 5.70 11.02 1.54
C SER A 53 6.09 11.54 2.93
N ARG A 54 6.54 12.80 2.98
CA ARG A 54 6.85 13.50 4.23
C ARG A 54 5.65 13.56 5.19
N GLU A 55 4.45 13.79 4.65
CA GLU A 55 3.20 13.82 5.46
C GLU A 55 2.92 12.44 6.06
N GLY A 56 3.02 11.38 5.24
CA GLY A 56 2.78 10.01 5.69
C GLY A 56 3.79 9.55 6.74
N ILE A 57 5.07 9.85 6.55
CA ILE A 57 6.15 9.54 7.50
C ILE A 57 5.96 10.29 8.82
N ALA A 58 5.56 11.56 8.77
CA ALA A 58 5.36 12.36 9.97
C ALA A 58 4.22 11.80 10.86
N VAL A 59 3.12 11.34 10.25
CA VAL A 59 1.95 10.82 10.98
C VAL A 59 2.13 9.36 11.39
N HIS A 60 2.74 8.53 10.53
CA HIS A 60 2.88 7.09 10.75
C HIS A 60 4.31 6.58 10.50
N PRO A 61 5.31 7.03 11.28
CA PRO A 61 6.73 6.74 11.01
C PRO A 61 7.06 5.25 11.09
N ARG A 62 6.49 4.54 12.07
CA ARG A 62 6.69 3.09 12.23
C ARG A 62 6.05 2.31 11.09
N THR A 63 4.82 2.64 10.72
CA THR A 63 4.12 1.96 9.62
C THR A 63 4.82 2.22 8.29
N ALA A 64 5.27 3.45 8.02
CA ALA A 64 6.03 3.78 6.84
C ALA A 64 7.30 2.92 6.71
N ARG A 65 8.05 2.76 7.81
CA ARG A 65 9.24 1.90 7.86
C ARG A 65 8.92 0.44 7.55
N VAL A 66 7.93 -0.16 8.23
CA VAL A 66 7.57 -1.57 8.03
C VAL A 66 7.08 -1.82 6.61
N VAL A 67 6.27 -0.93 6.06
CA VAL A 67 5.77 -1.04 4.69
C VAL A 67 6.93 -0.94 3.68
N ARG A 68 7.89 -0.05 3.91
CA ARG A 68 9.09 0.08 3.07
C ARG A 68 9.92 -1.20 3.08
N GLU A 69 10.24 -1.73 4.26
CA GLU A 69 10.98 -3.00 4.40
C GLU A 69 10.26 -4.15 3.67
N ARG A 70 8.93 -4.25 3.79
CA ARG A 70 8.12 -5.24 3.05
C ARG A 70 8.16 -5.02 1.53
N ALA A 71 8.22 -3.77 1.07
CA ALA A 71 8.31 -3.46 -0.35
C ALA A 71 9.67 -3.87 -0.93
N GLU A 72 10.75 -3.61 -0.20
CA GLU A 72 12.12 -4.03 -0.54
C GLU A 72 12.23 -5.56 -0.61
N GLN A 73 11.70 -6.28 0.39
CA GLN A 73 11.65 -7.75 0.37
C GLN A 73 10.91 -8.29 -0.86
N ARG A 74 9.81 -7.65 -1.27
CA ARG A 74 9.07 -8.04 -2.48
C ARG A 74 9.85 -7.75 -3.76
N ALA A 75 10.63 -6.67 -3.81
CA ALA A 75 11.50 -6.36 -4.94
C ALA A 75 12.61 -7.41 -5.07
N LEU A 76 13.30 -7.72 -3.96
CA LEU A 76 14.32 -8.76 -3.90
C LEU A 76 13.78 -10.14 -4.32
N ALA A 77 12.58 -10.52 -3.85
CA ALA A 77 11.96 -11.78 -4.24
C ALA A 77 11.63 -11.85 -5.76
N ARG A 78 11.37 -10.72 -6.42
CA ARG A 78 11.18 -10.67 -7.87
C ARG A 78 12.51 -10.86 -8.59
N GLU A 79 13.57 -10.19 -8.13
CA GLU A 79 14.91 -10.32 -8.70
C GLU A 79 15.44 -11.75 -8.63
N ILE A 80 15.27 -12.43 -7.49
CA ILE A 80 15.62 -13.84 -7.31
C ILE A 80 14.88 -14.72 -8.32
N ARG A 81 13.57 -14.49 -8.52
CA ARG A 81 12.76 -15.23 -9.50
C ARG A 81 13.21 -15.00 -10.94
N HIS A 82 13.63 -13.78 -11.27
CA HIS A 82 14.16 -13.45 -12.59
C HIS A 82 15.54 -14.08 -12.82
N HIS A 83 16.37 -14.17 -11.79
CA HIS A 83 17.71 -14.77 -11.88
C HIS A 83 17.69 -16.30 -11.95
N SER A 84 16.71 -16.98 -11.33
CA SER A 84 16.56 -18.45 -11.45
C SER A 84 15.99 -18.94 -12.80
N ARG A 85 15.74 -18.02 -13.75
CA ARG A 85 15.11 -18.31 -15.06
C ARG A 85 15.96 -17.87 -16.26
N SER A 86 17.20 -17.43 -16.02
CA SER A 86 18.24 -17.19 -17.04
C SER A 86 19.27 -18.31 -17.00
#